data_AF-A0A959EBK1-F1
#
_entry.id   AF-A0A959EBK1-F1
#
_cell.length_a   1.000
_cell.length_b   1.000
_cell.length_c   1.000
_cell.angle_alpha   90.00
_cell.angle_beta   90.00
_cell.angle_gamma   90.00
#
_symmetry.space_group_name_H-M   'P 1'
#
loop_
_entity.id
_entity.type
_entity.pdbx_description
1 polymer ?
#
loop_
_entity_poly.entity_id
_entity_poly.type
_entity_poly.pdbx_seq_one_letter_code
_entity_poly.pdbx_strand_id
1 'polypeptide(L)'
;MKRLFLILSPFLSLPALAQVDSLPQPPDAPQQVIEDFLQNTESEGDFDFNTVFEDLEYYLRRPLNLNEAGEEDLQNLQLLSDIQILELLNYRRTAGDLISIYELQAIPSFD
;
A
#
# COMPACT_ATOMS: atom_id res chain seq x y z
N MET A 1 -63.54 -2.17 24.19
CA MET A 1 -63.42 -2.22 22.73
C MET A 1 -62.01 -1.79 22.32
N LYS A 2 -61.12 -2.74 22.03
CA LYS A 2 -59.77 -2.48 21.48
C LYS A 2 -59.59 -3.49 20.35
N ARG A 3 -59.63 -2.98 19.12
CA ARG A 3 -59.43 -3.74 17.89
C ARG A 3 -57.94 -4.02 17.76
N LEU A 4 -57.54 -5.30 17.71
CA LEU A 4 -56.18 -5.68 17.34
C LEU A 4 -56.24 -6.41 16.01
N PHE A 5 -55.89 -5.69 14.95
CA PHE A 5 -55.71 -6.20 13.59
C PHE A 5 -54.32 -6.84 13.53
N LEU A 6 -54.24 -8.16 13.40
CA LEU A 6 -52.99 -8.87 13.12
C LEU A 6 -52.81 -8.93 11.60
N ILE A 7 -52.00 -8.02 11.06
CA ILE A 7 -51.50 -8.11 9.69
C ILE A 7 -50.19 -8.90 9.75
N LEU A 8 -50.23 -10.13 9.22
CA LEU A 8 -49.07 -10.96 8.98
C LEU A 8 -48.25 -10.33 7.84
N SER A 9 -47.21 -9.57 8.20
CA SER A 9 -46.22 -9.05 7.24
C SER A 9 -45.15 -10.12 7.00
N PRO A 10 -44.88 -10.55 5.76
CA PRO A 10 -43.69 -11.33 5.46
C PRO A 10 -42.51 -10.35 5.37
N PHE A 11 -41.70 -10.30 6.42
CA PHE A 11 -40.48 -9.48 6.42
C PHE A 11 -39.40 -10.19 5.61
N LEU A 12 -39.22 -9.69 4.39
CA LEU A 12 -37.92 -9.23 3.88
C LEU A 12 -36.85 -10.30 3.62
N SER A 13 -36.93 -10.91 2.43
CA SER A 13 -35.76 -11.46 1.75
C SER A 13 -34.84 -10.31 1.30
N LEU A 14 -33.75 -10.06 2.02
CA LEU A 14 -32.61 -9.35 1.45
C LEU A 14 -31.74 -10.36 0.68
N PRO A 15 -31.39 -10.09 -0.59
CA PRO A 15 -30.25 -10.76 -1.18
C PRO A 15 -29.01 -10.28 -0.42
N ALA A 16 -28.23 -11.22 0.09
CA ALA A 16 -26.88 -10.94 0.57
C ALA A 16 -26.12 -10.30 -0.59
N LEU A 17 -25.98 -8.98 -0.58
CA LEU A 17 -25.01 -8.32 -1.42
C LEU A 17 -23.65 -8.82 -0.93
N ALA A 18 -23.07 -9.72 -1.72
CA ALA A 18 -21.66 -10.03 -1.65
C ALA A 18 -20.92 -8.69 -1.70
N GLN A 19 -20.41 -8.24 -0.56
CA GLN A 19 -19.40 -7.19 -0.56
C GLN A 19 -18.19 -7.81 -1.23
N VAL A 20 -17.95 -7.43 -2.48
CA VAL A 20 -16.64 -7.56 -3.09
C VAL A 20 -15.74 -6.64 -2.28
N ASP A 21 -14.77 -7.23 -1.60
CA ASP A 21 -13.74 -6.52 -0.87
C ASP A 21 -13.16 -5.45 -1.81
N SER A 22 -13.28 -4.17 -1.44
CA SER A 22 -12.94 -3.04 -2.32
C SER A 22 -11.44 -2.75 -2.31
N LEU A 23 -10.62 -3.73 -1.90
CA LEU A 23 -9.18 -3.63 -1.99
C LEU A 23 -8.83 -3.32 -3.46
N PRO A 24 -8.05 -2.27 -3.74
CA PRO A 24 -7.52 -2.04 -5.07
C PRO A 24 -6.89 -3.35 -5.54
N GLN A 25 -7.39 -3.90 -6.66
CA GLN A 25 -6.69 -5.00 -7.28
C GLN A 25 -5.27 -4.50 -7.60
N PRO A 26 -4.22 -5.26 -7.24
CA PRO A 26 -2.89 -4.89 -7.68
C PRO A 26 -2.95 -4.73 -9.20
N PRO A 27 -2.46 -3.60 -9.73
CA PRO A 27 -2.62 -3.25 -11.13
C PRO A 27 -2.20 -4.41 -12.05
N ASP A 28 -2.98 -4.59 -13.11
CA ASP A 28 -2.92 -5.75 -14.02
C ASP A 28 -1.54 -5.95 -14.69
N ALA A 29 -0.64 -4.96 -14.61
CA ALA A 29 0.74 -5.07 -15.02
C ALA A 29 1.67 -4.29 -14.06
N PRO A 30 2.71 -4.95 -13.48
CA PRO A 30 3.78 -4.27 -12.73
C PRO A 30 4.41 -3.09 -13.49
N GLN A 31 4.37 -3.14 -14.82
CA GLN A 31 4.84 -2.10 -15.72
C GLN A 31 4.11 -0.76 -15.53
N GLN A 32 2.78 -0.77 -15.37
CA GLN A 32 2.00 0.47 -15.20
C GLN A 32 2.33 1.17 -13.87
N VAL A 33 2.57 0.40 -12.81
CA VAL A 33 3.00 0.96 -11.51
C VAL A 33 4.33 1.67 -11.63
N ILE A 34 5.26 1.06 -12.36
CA ILE A 34 6.61 1.61 -12.56
C ILE A 34 6.50 2.88 -13.42
N GLU A 35 5.72 2.86 -14.49
CA GLU A 35 5.47 4.05 -15.32
C GLU A 35 4.85 5.21 -14.51
N ASP A 36 3.84 4.92 -13.68
CA ASP A 36 3.22 5.92 -12.82
C ASP A 36 4.20 6.43 -11.75
N PHE A 37 4.98 5.55 -11.12
CA PHE A 37 6.01 5.92 -10.15
C PHE A 37 7.05 6.86 -10.76
N LEU A 38 7.45 6.60 -12.02
CA LEU A 38 8.41 7.42 -12.74
C LEU A 38 7.86 8.78 -13.14
N GLN A 39 6.59 8.88 -13.49
CA GLN A 39 5.97 10.17 -13.76
C GLN A 39 5.92 11.05 -12.50
N ASN A 40 5.83 10.43 -11.32
CA ASN A 40 5.82 11.12 -10.05
C ASN A 40 7.22 11.38 -9.47
N THR A 41 8.23 10.64 -9.93
CA THR A 41 9.64 10.85 -9.53
C THR A 41 10.31 11.76 -10.54
N GLU A 42 10.74 12.95 -10.13
CA GLU A 42 11.51 13.89 -10.97
C GLU A 42 12.95 13.38 -11.24
N SER A 43 13.09 12.17 -11.78
CA SER A 43 14.38 11.60 -12.17
C SER A 43 14.75 12.14 -13.55
N GLU A 44 15.52 13.23 -13.58
CA GLU A 44 16.04 13.87 -14.81
C GLU A 44 17.15 13.06 -15.53
N GLY A 45 17.40 11.81 -15.14
CA GLY A 45 18.42 10.93 -15.73
C GLY A 45 17.85 9.92 -16.74
N ASP A 46 18.73 9.40 -17.61
CA ASP A 46 18.46 8.24 -18.47
C ASP A 46 18.12 7.03 -17.57
N PHE A 47 16.83 6.85 -17.31
CA PHE A 47 16.32 5.84 -16.40
C PHE A 47 16.33 4.49 -17.11
N ASP A 48 17.23 3.59 -16.70
CA ASP A 48 17.29 2.25 -17.26
C ASP A 48 16.19 1.36 -16.67
N PHE A 49 15.06 1.33 -17.37
CA PHE A 49 13.89 0.50 -17.05
C PHE A 49 14.24 -0.97 -16.81
N ASN A 50 15.23 -1.54 -17.51
CA ASN A 50 15.54 -2.96 -17.36
C ASN A 50 16.17 -3.22 -15.99
N THR A 51 17.12 -2.37 -15.59
CA THR A 51 17.81 -2.49 -14.30
C THR A 51 16.83 -2.34 -13.14
N VAL A 52 15.95 -1.32 -13.18
CA VAL A 52 14.95 -1.13 -12.10
C VAL A 52 13.93 -2.27 -12.05
N PHE A 53 13.48 -2.76 -13.20
CA PHE A 53 12.56 -3.89 -13.23
C PHE A 53 13.20 -5.16 -12.62
N GLU A 54 14.48 -5.43 -12.93
CA GLU A 54 15.24 -6.54 -12.34
C GLU A 54 15.40 -6.40 -10.83
N ASP A 55 15.67 -5.19 -10.33
CA ASP A 55 15.77 -4.92 -8.89
C ASP A 55 14.42 -5.10 -8.19
N LEU A 56 13.32 -4.65 -8.79
CA LEU A 56 11.97 -4.87 -8.28
C LEU A 56 11.61 -6.37 -8.26
N GLU A 57 11.93 -7.11 -9.32
CA GLU A 57 11.74 -8.57 -9.33
C GLU A 57 12.58 -9.26 -8.25
N TYR A 58 13.79 -8.77 -7.99
CA TYR A 58 14.63 -9.26 -6.91
C TYR A 58 13.94 -9.06 -5.55
N TYR A 59 13.46 -7.85 -5.26
CA TYR A 59 12.80 -7.54 -3.99
C TYR A 59 11.44 -8.24 -3.84
N LEU A 60 10.72 -8.50 -4.94
CA LEU A 60 9.52 -9.34 -4.91
C LEU A 60 9.82 -10.78 -4.45
N ARG A 61 10.99 -11.32 -4.82
CA ARG A 61 11.43 -12.66 -4.39
C ARG A 61 12.15 -12.65 -3.03
N ARG A 62 12.75 -11.52 -2.67
CA ARG A 62 13.54 -11.31 -1.45
C ARG A 62 13.16 -9.96 -0.82
N PRO A 63 12.03 -9.89 -0.11
CA PRO A 63 11.54 -8.64 0.45
C PRO A 63 12.53 -8.07 1.45
N LEU A 64 12.74 -6.76 1.38
CA LEU A 64 13.55 -6.02 2.33
C LEU A 64 12.86 -6.00 3.70
N ASN A 65 13.60 -6.31 4.76
CA ASN A 65 13.09 -6.17 6.12
C ASN A 65 13.14 -4.71 6.55
N LEU A 66 12.00 -4.01 6.51
CA LEU A 66 11.92 -2.59 6.88
C LEU A 66 12.30 -2.30 8.35
N ASN A 67 12.24 -3.30 9.24
CA ASN A 67 12.66 -3.15 10.64
C ASN A 67 14.17 -3.27 10.85
N GLU A 68 14.92 -3.71 9.83
CA GLU A 68 16.38 -3.86 9.88
C GLU A 68 17.09 -2.96 8.85
N ALA A 69 16.41 -2.60 7.77
CA ALA A 69 16.94 -1.78 6.69
C ALA A 69 17.48 -0.43 7.21
N GLY A 70 18.69 -0.09 6.76
CA GLY A 70 19.30 1.21 6.96
C GLY A 70 18.92 2.21 5.86
N GLU A 71 19.43 3.44 5.98
CA GLU A 71 19.23 4.49 4.98
C GLU A 71 19.72 4.06 3.58
N GLU A 72 20.91 3.47 3.49
CA GLU A 72 21.48 2.98 2.22
C GLU A 72 20.61 1.89 1.59
N ASP A 73 20.11 0.94 2.38
CA ASP A 73 19.23 -0.13 1.89
C ASP A 73 17.94 0.44 1.29
N LEU A 74 17.37 1.47 1.94
CA LEU A 74 16.16 2.15 1.50
C LEU A 74 16.41 3.03 0.27
N GLN A 75 17.57 3.68 0.17
CA GLN A 75 17.99 4.42 -1.03
C GLN A 75 18.16 3.48 -2.24
N ASN A 76 18.73 2.28 -2.01
CA ASN A 76 18.90 1.27 -3.04
C ASN A 76 17.58 0.70 -3.58
N LEU A 77 16.44 0.91 -2.89
CA LEU A 77 15.14 0.58 -3.46
C LEU A 77 14.78 1.49 -4.64
N GLN A 78 15.31 2.71 -4.68
CA GLN A 78 14.94 3.76 -5.65
C GLN A 78 13.43 4.06 -5.71
N LEU A 79 12.68 3.63 -4.69
CA LEU A 79 11.22 3.77 -4.57
C LEU A 79 10.78 4.87 -3.60
N LEU A 80 11.71 5.35 -2.77
CA LEU A 80 11.43 6.31 -1.71
C LEU A 80 12.28 7.55 -1.93
N SER A 81 11.67 8.71 -1.75
CA SER A 81 12.40 9.99 -1.68
C SER A 81 13.20 10.09 -0.38
N ASP A 82 14.21 10.96 -0.35
CA ASP A 82 15.02 11.22 0.85
C ASP A 82 14.16 11.58 2.07
N ILE A 83 13.05 12.33 1.85
CA ILE A 83 12.11 12.70 2.90
C ILE A 83 11.39 11.46 3.44
N GLN A 84 10.89 10.59 2.56
CA GLN A 84 10.22 9.35 2.95
C GLN A 84 11.14 8.40 3.72
N ILE A 85 12.40 8.29 3.29
CA ILE A 85 13.41 7.48 3.98
C ILE A 85 13.65 8.03 5.39
N LEU A 86 13.87 9.34 5.52
CA LEU A 86 14.10 9.98 6.80
C LEU A 86 12.91 9.81 7.76
N GLU A 87 11.69 10.00 7.25
CA GLU A 87 10.48 9.89 8.07
C GLU A 87 10.21 8.44 8.51
N LEU A 88 10.47 7.44 7.66
CA LEU A 88 10.39 6.03 8.03
C LEU A 88 11.38 5.66 9.14
N LEU A 89 12.64 6.09 9.01
CA LEU A 89 13.66 5.84 10.03
C LEU A 89 13.31 6.53 11.36
N ASN A 90 12.77 7.75 11.30
CA ASN A 90 12.32 8.47 12.48
C ASN A 90 11.08 7.83 13.13
N TYR A 91 10.14 7.33 12.32
CA TYR A 91 8.98 6.58 12.79
C TYR A 91 9.45 5.36 13.59
N ARG A 92 10.33 4.53 13.02
CA ARG A 92 10.91 3.37 13.73
C ARG A 92 11.63 3.75 15.02
N ARG A 93 12.38 4.85 15.01
CA ARG A 93 13.08 5.34 16.20
C ARG A 93 12.12 5.74 17.34
N THR A 94 10.96 6.28 17.00
CA THR A 94 10.02 6.85 17.97
C THR A 94 8.93 5.87 18.40
N ALA A 95 8.43 5.05 17.47
CA ALA A 95 7.37 4.06 17.70
C ALA A 95 7.92 2.65 18.04
N GLY A 96 9.17 2.34 17.64
CA GLY A 96 9.73 1.00 17.68
C GLY A 96 9.60 0.28 16.34
N ASP A 97 9.81 -1.04 16.36
CA ASP A 97 9.65 -1.87 15.16
C ASP A 97 8.20 -1.84 14.65
N LEU A 98 8.03 -1.79 13.33
CA LEU A 98 6.75 -1.93 12.66
C LEU A 98 6.12 -3.27 13.04
N ILE A 99 4.91 -3.23 13.62
CA ILE A 99 4.13 -4.43 13.92
C ILE A 99 3.38 -4.87 12.65
N SER A 100 3.01 -3.92 11.81
CA SER A 100 2.37 -4.14 10.52
C SER A 100 2.88 -3.19 9.45
N ILE A 101 2.94 -3.66 8.20
CA ILE A 101 3.25 -2.82 7.04
C ILE A 101 2.26 -1.67 6.85
N TYR A 102 1.03 -1.81 7.36
CA TYR A 102 0.01 -0.75 7.26
C TYR A 102 0.33 0.49 8.10
N GLU A 103 1.26 0.40 9.04
CA GLU A 103 1.75 1.56 9.80
C GLU A 103 2.47 2.59 8.93
N LEU A 104 2.90 2.22 7.72
CA LEU A 104 3.45 3.17 6.75
C LEU A 104 2.47 4.32 6.44
N GLN A 105 1.16 4.07 6.49
CA GLN A 105 0.13 5.11 6.29
C GLN A 105 0.10 6.16 7.40
N ALA A 106 0.74 5.90 8.54
CA ALA A 106 0.87 6.86 9.62
C ALA A 106 2.10 7.78 9.46
N ILE A 107 2.95 7.52 8.47
CA ILE A 107 4.14 8.34 8.18
C ILE A 107 3.69 9.52 7.30
N PRO A 108 3.89 10.78 7.73
CA PRO A 108 3.33 11.95 7.07
C PRO A 108 3.63 12.09 5.57
N SER A 109 4.81 11.67 5.11
CA SER A 109 5.22 11.76 3.70
C SER A 109 4.74 10.59 2.82
N PHE A 110 3.91 9.68 3.34
CA PHE A 110 3.39 8.50 2.64
C PHE A 110 1.91 8.68 2.23
N ASP A 111 1.39 9.92 2.29
CA ASP A 111 0.04 10.33 1.88
C ASP A 111 -0.17 10.28 0.35
#